data_AF-A0A435BPA6-F1
#
_entry.id   AF-A0A435BPA6-F1
#
_cell.length_a   1.000
_cell.length_b   1.000
_cell.length_c   1.000
_cell.angle_alpha   90.00
_cell.angle_beta   90.00
_cell.angle_gamma   90.00
#
_symmetry.space_group_name_H-M   'P 1'
#
loop_
_entity.id
_entity.type
_entity.pdbx_description
1 polymer ?
#
loop_
_entity_poly.entity_id
_entity_poly.type
_entity_poly.pdbx_seq_one_letter_code
_entity_poly.pdbx_strand_id
1 'polypeptide(L)' 'MSSVFHRIPNRHLPVAVRGEGMYIFDKNGKRYIDGYAGGACVSCLGHSQESVIEAVREQIGKM' A
#
# COMPACT_ATOMS: atom_id res chain seq x y z
N MET A 1 21.53 -3.46 8.49
CA MET A 1 21.31 -4.22 7.24
C MET A 1 19.82 -4.51 7.14
N SER A 2 19.21 -4.39 5.96
CA SER A 2 17.80 -4.77 5.77
C SER A 2 17.67 -6.29 5.81
N SER A 3 16.66 -6.81 6.51
CA SER A 3 16.26 -8.23 6.43
C SER A 3 15.36 -8.53 5.23
N VAL A 4 15.12 -7.53 4.36
CA VAL A 4 14.25 -7.64 3.19
C VAL A 4 15.07 -8.03 1.96
N PHE A 5 14.67 -9.12 1.30
CA PHE A 5 15.18 -9.53 0.00
C PHE A 5 14.41 -8.81 -1.12
N HIS A 6 15.01 -7.77 -1.71
CA HIS A 6 14.35 -6.90 -2.69
C HIS A 6 14.32 -7.50 -4.10
N ARG A 7 13.24 -7.23 -4.86
CA ARG A 7 13.06 -7.66 -6.25
C ARG A 7 14.19 -7.20 -7.19
N ILE A 8 14.70 -5.98 -6.97
CA ILE A 8 15.86 -5.45 -7.70
C ILE A 8 16.98 -5.31 -6.68
N PRO A 9 18.01 -6.18 -6.71
CA PRO A 9 19.14 -6.10 -5.79
C PRO A 9 19.81 -4.73 -5.84
N ASN A 10 20.29 -4.24 -4.70
CA ASN A 10 21.02 -2.97 -4.53
C ASN A 10 20.25 -1.67 -4.85
N ARG A 11 18.97 -1.73 -5.21
CA ARG A 11 18.14 -0.53 -5.41
C ARG A 11 17.51 -0.07 -4.10
N HIS A 12 17.80 1.15 -3.71
CA HIS A 12 17.20 1.80 -2.54
C HIS A 12 15.93 2.53 -2.98
N LEU A 13 14.77 2.00 -2.62
CA LEU A 13 13.45 2.60 -2.91
C LEU A 13 12.91 3.31 -1.67
N PRO A 14 12.05 4.35 -1.83
CA PRO A 14 11.27 4.89 -0.72
C PRO A 14 10.45 3.79 -0.04
N VAL A 15 10.32 3.87 1.28
CA VAL A 15 9.54 2.91 2.08
C VAL A 15 8.15 3.49 2.28
N ALA A 16 7.13 2.88 1.64
CA ALA A 16 5.74 3.23 1.87
C ALA A 16 5.30 2.81 3.29
N VAL A 17 4.59 3.69 4.00
CA VAL A 17 4.11 3.43 5.37
C VAL A 17 2.59 3.57 5.51
N ARG A 18 1.93 4.25 4.56
CA ARG A 18 0.48 4.46 4.57
C ARG A 18 -0.03 4.69 3.15
N GLY A 19 -1.27 4.27 2.88
CA GLY A 19 -2.02 4.66 1.69
C GLY A 19 -3.39 5.23 2.08
N GLU A 20 -3.90 6.18 1.31
CA GLU A 20 -5.23 6.77 1.50
C GLU A 20 -5.78 7.27 0.17
N GLY A 21 -6.91 6.72 -0.28
CA GLY A 21 -7.48 7.03 -1.58
C GLY A 21 -6.47 6.79 -2.70
N MET A 22 -6.20 7.81 -3.52
CA MET A 22 -5.24 7.74 -4.61
C MET A 22 -3.78 8.02 -4.20
N TYR A 23 -3.47 8.07 -2.90
CA TYR A 23 -2.17 8.50 -2.41
C TYR A 23 -1.43 7.42 -1.63
N ILE A 24 -0.11 7.41 -1.80
CA ILE A 24 0.83 6.64 -0.99
C ILE A 24 1.76 7.62 -0.26
N PHE A 25 2.06 7.33 1.01
CA PHE A 25 2.93 8.13 1.86
C PHE A 25 4.18 7.32 2.21
N ASP A 26 5.36 7.90 2.00
CA ASP A 26 6.60 7.29 2.44
C ASP A 26 6.91 7.59 3.92
N LYS A 27 7.90 6.89 4.47
CA LYS A 27 8.37 7.07 5.85
C LYS A 27 8.88 8.48 6.18
N ASN A 28 9.18 9.30 5.18
CA ASN A 28 9.65 10.67 5.34
C ASN A 28 8.50 11.68 5.20
N GLY A 29 7.25 11.22 5.03
CA GLY A 29 6.06 12.05 4.88
C GLY A 29 5.80 12.53 3.45
N LYS A 30 6.59 12.12 2.46
CA LYS A 30 6.34 12.50 1.07
C LYS A 30 5.10 11.77 0.54
N ARG A 31 4.20 12.52 -0.08
CA ARG A 31 2.98 12.01 -0.71
C ARG A 31 3.21 11.78 -2.21
N TYR A 32 2.76 10.62 -2.68
CA TYR A 32 2.84 10.17 -4.07
C TYR A 32 1.44 9.92 -4.59
N ILE A 33 1.15 10.36 -5.82
CA ILE A 33 -0.07 9.93 -6.52
C ILE A 33 0.16 8.51 -7.01
N ASP A 34 -0.76 7.63 -6.68
CA ASP A 34 -0.80 6.26 -7.15
C ASP A 34 -1.47 6.19 -8.54
N GLY A 35 -0.77 6.73 -9.54
CA GLY A 35 -1.23 6.71 -10.92
C GLY A 35 -1.30 5.27 -11.43
N TYR A 36 -2.46 4.88 -11.97
CA TYR A 36 -2.76 3.51 -12.44
C TYR A 36 -3.06 2.47 -11.35
N ALA A 37 -3.64 2.90 -10.21
CA ALA A 37 -4.14 2.01 -9.14
C ALA A 37 -3.08 0.98 -8.67
N GLY A 38 -1.89 1.45 -8.31
CA GLY A 38 -0.78 0.63 -7.82
C GLY A 38 0.23 0.24 -8.89
N GLY A 39 0.20 0.88 -10.07
CA GLY A 39 1.01 0.51 -11.23
C GLY A 39 0.64 -0.83 -11.88
N ALA A 40 -0.26 -1.59 -11.26
CA ALA A 40 -0.72 -2.91 -11.67
C ALA A 40 -2.26 -3.05 -11.65
N CYS A 41 -3.01 -1.94 -11.58
CA CYS A 41 -4.48 -1.91 -11.54
C CYS A 41 -5.14 -2.69 -10.38
N VAL A 42 -4.44 -2.87 -9.26
CA VAL A 42 -4.94 -3.66 -8.12
C VAL A 42 -5.80 -2.81 -7.19
N SER A 43 -5.36 -1.60 -6.85
CA SER A 43 -6.05 -0.70 -5.92
C SER A 43 -7.11 0.14 -6.61
N CYS A 44 -8.03 -0.51 -7.35
CA CYS A 44 -9.04 0.18 -8.16
C CYS A 44 -10.03 1.03 -7.35
N LEU A 45 -10.22 0.71 -6.07
CA LEU A 45 -11.03 1.48 -5.11
C LEU A 45 -10.20 2.49 -4.30
N GLY A 46 -8.90 2.61 -4.60
CA GLY A 46 -7.94 3.33 -3.78
C GLY A 46 -7.51 2.56 -2.53
N HIS A 47 -6.55 3.14 -1.81
CA HIS A 47 -6.02 2.58 -0.56
C HIS A 47 -6.89 2.95 0.63
N SER A 48 -6.96 2.06 1.62
CA SER A 48 -7.72 2.25 2.88
C SER A 48 -9.21 2.52 2.68
N GLN A 49 -9.85 1.74 1.79
CA GLN A 49 -11.28 1.85 1.56
C GLN A 49 -12.05 1.17 2.72
N GLU A 50 -12.90 1.94 3.39
CA GLU A 50 -13.58 1.55 4.64
C GLU A 50 -14.45 0.29 4.51
N SER A 51 -15.29 0.18 3.48
CA SER A 51 -16.15 -0.98 3.27
C SER A 51 -15.36 -2.28 3.03
N VAL A 52 -14.19 -2.19 2.38
CA VAL A 52 -13.30 -3.34 2.17
C VAL A 52 -12.66 -3.74 3.50
N ILE A 53 -12.18 -2.77 4.28
CA ILE A 53 -11.60 -3.00 5.61
C ILE A 53 -12.63 -3.72 6.49
N GLU A 54 -13.85 -3.19 6.59
CA GLU A 54 -14.89 -3.77 7.44
C GLU A 54 -15.29 -5.19 6.98
N ALA A 55 -15.43 -5.42 5.67
CA ALA A 55 -15.71 -6.76 5.15
C ALA A 55 -14.60 -7.78 5.50
N VAL A 56 -13.33 -7.38 5.41
CA VAL A 56 -12.19 -8.23 5.79
C VAL A 56 -12.20 -8.51 7.30
N ARG A 57 -12.45 -7.49 8.13
CA ARG A 57 -12.51 -7.64 9.59
C ARG A 57 -13.63 -8.56 10.03
N GLU A 58 -14.82 -8.37 9.47
CA GLU A 58 -15.97 -9.23 9.73
C GLU A 58 -15.66 -10.68 9.38
N GLN A 59 -15.05 -10.93 8.22
CA GLN A 59 -14.74 -12.28 7.79
C GLN A 59 -13.67 -12.95 8.65
N ILE A 60 -12.62 -12.23 9.05
CA ILE A 60 -11.58 -12.75 9.96
C ILE A 60 -12.19 -13.12 11.32
N GLY A 61 -13.13 -12.33 11.83
CA GLY A 61 -13.80 -12.60 13.11
C GLY A 61 -14.73 -13.82 13.09
N LYS A 62 -15.03 -14.39 11.92
CA LYS A 62 -15.86 -15.60 11.76
C LYS A 62 -15.03 -16.89 11.58
N MET A 63 -13.70 -16.79 11.53
CA MET A 63 -12.80 -17.95 11.40
C MET A 63 -12.42 -18.55 12.75
#